data_AF-A0A9P7JB87-F1
#
_entry.id   AF-A0A9P7JB87-F1
#
_cell.length_a   1.000
_cell.length_b   1.000
_cell.length_c   1.000
_cell.angle_alpha   90.00
_cell.angle_beta   90.00
_cell.angle_gamma   90.00
#
_symmetry.space_group_name_H-M   'P 1'
#
loop_
_entity.id
_entity.type
_entity.pdbx_description
1 polymer ?
#
loop_
_entity_poly.entity_id
_entity_poly.type
_entity_poly.pdbx_seq_one_letter_code
_entity_poly.pdbx_strand_id
1 'polypeptide(L)'
;NIKPDVCVYTDATSHGCNISKFEVTIKFKWKDANDAFIKYPKVDKSFVSQTDKGFDTLGQITSYASAQLSAQYCTHAFSILIIHNCARIIRWDREGAIITDAFNYNQESHLANFFYHLGQASPVLHGVDTSVTPT
;
A
#
# COMPACT_ATOMS: atom_id res chain seq x y z
N ASN A 1 8.13 5.56 -14.64
CA ASN A 1 7.60 6.79 -14.00
C ASN A 1 6.64 6.38 -12.90
N ILE A 2 6.91 6.73 -11.65
CA ILE A 2 6.05 6.37 -10.50
C ILE A 2 4.95 7.41 -10.38
N LYS A 3 3.71 6.98 -10.46
CA LYS A 3 2.53 7.84 -10.42
C LYS A 3 1.35 7.12 -9.72
N PRO A 4 1.43 6.94 -8.40
CA PRO A 4 0.25 6.59 -7.60
C PRO A 4 -0.86 7.62 -7.82
N ASP A 5 -2.10 7.20 -7.56
CA ASP A 5 -3.26 8.06 -7.80
C ASP A 5 -3.44 9.05 -6.65
N VAL A 6 -3.14 8.63 -5.42
CA VAL A 6 -3.07 9.48 -4.22
C VAL A 6 -1.86 9.07 -3.37
N CYS A 7 -1.19 10.07 -2.77
CA CYS A 7 -0.12 9.87 -1.79
C CYS A 7 -0.45 10.61 -0.50
N VAL A 8 -0.13 9.97 0.63
CA VAL A 8 -0.16 10.58 1.96
C VAL A 8 1.26 10.88 2.40
N TYR A 9 1.48 12.07 2.96
CA TYR A 9 2.77 12.57 3.42
C TYR A 9 2.72 12.88 4.91
N THR A 10 3.84 12.66 5.59
CA THR A 10 4.01 12.99 7.02
C THR A 10 4.14 14.49 7.29
N ASP A 11 4.53 15.28 6.28
CA ASP A 11 4.67 16.73 6.38
C ASP A 11 3.88 17.48 5.31
N ALA A 12 3.42 18.67 5.65
CA ALA A 12 2.66 19.54 4.74
C ALA A 12 3.54 20.25 3.68
N THR A 13 4.85 19.95 3.64
CA THR A 13 5.84 20.68 2.82
C THR A 13 6.22 19.95 1.54
N SER A 14 5.65 18.77 1.27
CA SER A 14 5.94 18.02 0.06
C SER A 14 5.42 18.75 -1.20
N HIS A 15 6.34 19.12 -2.10
CA HIS A 15 5.99 19.61 -3.43
C HIS A 15 6.07 18.47 -4.46
N GLY A 16 5.01 18.30 -5.24
CA GLY A 16 4.95 17.25 -6.27
C GLY A 16 4.86 15.83 -5.70
N CYS A 17 5.41 14.86 -6.41
CA CYS A 17 5.47 13.44 -6.02
C CYS A 17 6.85 13.14 -5.40
N ASN A 18 6.99 13.30 -4.08
CA ASN A 18 8.26 13.02 -3.39
C ASN A 18 8.23 11.69 -2.63
N ILE A 19 8.75 10.63 -3.26
CA ILE A 19 8.76 9.27 -2.70
C ILE A 19 9.51 9.18 -1.38
N SER A 20 10.55 9.99 -1.14
CA SER A 20 11.30 9.92 0.12
C SER A 20 10.48 10.39 1.34
N LYS A 21 9.31 10.99 1.10
CA LYS A 21 8.38 11.47 2.14
C LYS A 21 7.04 10.72 2.16
N PHE A 22 6.87 9.70 1.31
CA PHE A 22 5.63 8.92 1.29
C PHE A 22 5.44 8.17 2.59
N GLU A 23 4.21 8.20 3.08
CA GLU A 23 3.79 7.37 4.19
C GLU A 23 2.91 6.23 3.69
N VAL A 24 1.91 6.57 2.88
CA VAL A 24 0.98 5.62 2.27
C VAL A 24 0.73 5.98 0.82
N THR A 25 0.82 4.98 -0.06
CA THR A 25 0.38 5.11 -1.46
C THR A 25 -1.00 4.50 -1.65
N ILE A 26 -1.86 5.14 -2.42
CA ILE A 26 -3.20 4.64 -2.73
C ILE A 26 -3.36 4.50 -4.25
N LYS A 27 -3.77 3.32 -4.68
CA LYS A 27 -4.05 2.99 -6.08
C LYS A 27 -5.54 2.70 -6.27
N PHE A 28 -6.15 3.35 -7.25
CA PHE A 28 -7.54 3.13 -7.64
C PHE A 28 -7.63 2.33 -8.94
N LYS A 29 -8.56 1.38 -8.96
CA LYS A 29 -9.04 0.72 -10.18
C LYS A 29 -10.56 0.55 -10.08
N TRP A 30 -11.22 0.60 -11.24
CA TRP A 30 -12.69 0.60 -11.31
C TRP A 30 -13.29 -0.70 -11.83
N LYS A 31 -12.48 -1.62 -12.35
CA LYS A 31 -12.93 -2.92 -12.85
C LYS A 31 -12.24 -4.04 -12.08
N ASP A 32 -13.00 -5.05 -11.69
CA ASP A 32 -12.52 -6.22 -10.92
C ASP A 32 -11.39 -6.96 -11.62
N ALA A 33 -11.34 -6.95 -12.95
CA ALA A 33 -10.23 -7.52 -13.73
C ALA A 33 -8.87 -6.86 -13.41
N ASN A 34 -8.84 -5.67 -12.81
CA ASN A 34 -7.61 -5.03 -12.36
C ASN A 34 -7.23 -5.38 -10.92
N ASP A 35 -8.05 -6.15 -10.18
CA ASP A 35 -7.64 -6.58 -8.85
C ASP A 35 -6.41 -7.48 -9.00
N ALA A 36 -5.35 -7.12 -8.28
CA ALA A 36 -4.12 -7.90 -8.20
C ALA A 36 -4.31 -9.18 -7.40
N PHE A 37 -5.38 -9.27 -6.59
CA PHE A 37 -5.64 -10.37 -5.68
C PHE A 37 -7.02 -10.97 -5.90
N ILE A 38 -7.16 -12.27 -5.65
CA ILE A 38 -8.46 -12.94 -5.68
C ILE A 38 -9.26 -12.51 -4.45
N LYS A 39 -10.52 -12.07 -4.65
CA LYS A 39 -11.38 -11.60 -3.55
C LYS A 39 -11.68 -12.67 -2.50
N TYR A 40 -11.92 -13.89 -2.96
CA TYR A 40 -12.21 -15.05 -2.14
C TYR A 40 -11.29 -16.20 -2.56
N PRO A 41 -10.03 -16.23 -2.09
CA PRO A 41 -9.11 -17.30 -2.45
C PRO A 41 -9.63 -18.63 -1.89
N LYS A 42 -9.57 -19.67 -2.71
CA LYS A 42 -9.81 -21.05 -2.25
C LYS A 42 -8.51 -21.60 -1.69
N VAL A 43 -8.61 -22.45 -0.66
CA VAL A 43 -7.48 -23.25 -0.17
C VAL A 43 -6.84 -23.98 -1.37
N ASP A 44 -5.51 -23.92 -1.46
CA ASP A 44 -4.67 -24.48 -2.55
C ASP A 44 -4.75 -23.78 -3.92
N LYS A 45 -5.27 -22.55 -3.98
CA LYS A 45 -5.19 -21.72 -5.19
C LYS A 45 -4.34 -20.47 -4.97
N SER A 46 -3.78 -19.96 -6.07
CA SER A 46 -3.09 -18.67 -6.07
C SER A 46 -3.99 -17.58 -5.48
N PHE A 47 -3.48 -16.81 -4.53
CA PHE A 47 -4.16 -15.62 -4.03
C PHE A 47 -3.97 -14.42 -4.97
N VAL A 48 -3.00 -14.50 -5.89
CA VAL A 48 -2.71 -13.49 -6.91
C VAL A 48 -3.57 -13.73 -8.15
N SER A 49 -4.18 -12.65 -8.65
CA SER A 49 -4.96 -12.64 -9.88
C SER A 49 -4.14 -13.13 -11.07
N GLN A 50 -4.75 -13.97 -11.90
CA GLN A 50 -4.13 -14.53 -13.11
C GLN A 50 -4.52 -13.76 -14.38
N THR A 51 -5.13 -12.59 -14.22
CA THR A 51 -5.50 -11.73 -15.36
C THR A 51 -4.33 -10.81 -15.70
N ASP A 52 -4.14 -10.48 -16.98
CA ASP A 52 -3.10 -9.53 -17.41
C ASP A 52 -3.23 -8.19 -16.68
N LYS A 53 -4.46 -7.72 -16.47
CA LYS A 53 -4.75 -6.45 -15.78
C LYS A 53 -4.51 -6.51 -14.27
N GLY A 54 -4.72 -7.67 -13.65
CA GLY A 54 -4.33 -7.94 -12.27
C GLY A 54 -2.81 -7.94 -12.13
N PHE A 55 -2.09 -8.62 -13.03
CA PHE A 55 -0.62 -8.61 -13.07
C PHE A 55 -0.04 -7.22 -13.31
N ASP A 56 -0.60 -6.43 -14.24
CA ASP A 56 -0.23 -5.03 -14.45
C ASP A 56 -0.36 -4.22 -13.16
N THR A 57 -1.46 -4.43 -12.43
CA THR A 57 -1.72 -3.72 -11.17
C THR A 57 -0.77 -4.18 -10.07
N LEU A 58 -0.49 -5.48 -9.96
CA LEU A 58 0.51 -6.03 -9.04
C LEU A 58 1.88 -5.41 -9.31
N GLY A 59 2.31 -5.37 -10.57
CA GLY A 59 3.58 -4.76 -10.96
C GLY A 59 3.66 -3.27 -10.58
N GLN A 60 2.56 -2.53 -10.76
CA GLN A 60 2.48 -1.12 -10.37
C GLN A 60 2.64 -0.93 -8.85
N ILE A 61 1.84 -1.62 -8.03
CA ILE A 61 1.87 -1.45 -6.57
C ILE A 61 3.19 -1.94 -5.97
N THR A 62 3.76 -3.04 -6.49
CA THR A 62 5.08 -3.54 -6.08
C THR A 62 6.18 -2.55 -6.44
N SER A 63 6.11 -1.92 -7.62
CA SER A 63 7.09 -0.91 -8.03
C SER A 63 7.06 0.31 -7.11
N TYR A 64 5.89 0.72 -6.63
CA TYR A 64 5.76 1.85 -5.71
C TYR A 64 6.34 1.51 -4.34
N ALA A 65 5.99 0.35 -3.80
CA ALA A 65 6.53 -0.13 -2.53
C ALA A 65 8.05 -0.30 -2.58
N SER A 66 8.58 -0.93 -3.64
CA SER A 66 10.01 -1.12 -3.83
C SER A 66 10.76 0.23 -3.89
N ALA A 67 10.21 1.21 -4.59
CA ALA A 67 10.80 2.54 -4.64
C ALA A 67 10.77 3.26 -3.28
N GLN A 68 9.68 3.12 -2.51
CA GLN A 68 9.58 3.67 -1.16
C GLN A 68 10.60 3.03 -0.21
N LEU A 69 10.64 1.70 -0.15
CA LEU A 69 11.58 0.92 0.67
C LEU A 69 13.06 1.17 0.30
N SER A 70 13.33 1.54 -0.96
CA SER A 70 14.69 1.86 -1.42
C SER A 70 15.09 3.31 -1.13
N ALA A 71 14.12 4.23 -1.11
CA ALA A 71 14.36 5.66 -0.91
C ALA A 71 14.34 6.07 0.57
N GLN A 72 13.74 5.25 1.43
CA GLN A 72 13.57 5.52 2.85
C GLN A 72 14.30 4.46 3.67
N TYR A 73 14.90 4.84 4.79
CA TYR A 73 15.35 3.88 5.80
C TYR A 73 14.13 3.35 6.56
N CYS A 74 13.36 2.47 5.91
CA CYS A 74 12.20 1.84 6.52
C CYS A 74 12.23 0.31 6.41
N THR A 75 11.79 -0.33 7.48
CA THR A 75 11.66 -1.79 7.63
C THR A 75 10.45 -2.33 6.86
N HIS A 76 9.42 -1.49 6.70
CA HIS A 76 8.19 -1.82 5.99
C HIS A 76 7.51 -0.54 5.46
N ALA A 77 6.58 -0.71 4.53
CA ALA A 77 5.77 0.36 3.94
C ALA A 77 4.31 -0.06 3.83
N PHE A 78 3.39 0.90 3.84
CA PHE A 78 1.96 0.64 3.64
C PHE A 78 1.48 1.17 2.29
N SER A 79 0.55 0.43 1.67
CA SER A 79 -0.21 0.91 0.53
C SER A 79 -1.66 0.45 0.61
N ILE A 80 -2.56 1.16 -0.05
CA ILE A 80 -3.97 0.81 -0.15
C ILE A 80 -4.32 0.58 -1.62
N LEU A 81 -4.92 -0.58 -1.90
CA LEU A 81 -5.51 -0.88 -3.21
C LEU A 81 -7.02 -0.74 -3.11
N ILE A 82 -7.60 0.15 -3.90
CA ILE A 82 -9.05 0.34 -4.01
C ILE A 82 -9.51 -0.21 -5.36
N ILE A 83 -10.35 -1.24 -5.30
CA ILE A 83 -11.05 -1.82 -6.45
C ILE A 83 -12.53 -1.53 -6.28
N HIS A 84 -13.04 -0.59 -7.07
CA HIS A 84 -14.43 -0.16 -7.01
C HIS A 84 -14.85 0.31 -5.59
N ASN A 85 -15.67 -0.49 -4.89
CA ASN A 85 -16.15 -0.22 -3.52
C ASN A 85 -15.37 -1.00 -2.44
N CYS A 86 -14.35 -1.76 -2.82
CA CYS A 86 -13.56 -2.57 -1.92
C CYS A 86 -12.16 -1.99 -1.75
N ALA A 87 -11.63 -2.05 -0.53
CA ALA A 87 -10.26 -1.69 -0.21
C ALA A 87 -9.51 -2.91 0.32
N ARG A 88 -8.19 -2.90 0.12
CA ARG A 88 -7.23 -3.76 0.78
C ARG A 88 -6.11 -2.90 1.33
N ILE A 89 -5.73 -3.16 2.58
CA ILE A 89 -4.53 -2.57 3.17
C ILE A 89 -3.40 -3.59 2.95
N ILE A 90 -2.26 -3.10 2.49
CA ILE A 90 -1.09 -3.91 2.17
C ILE A 90 0.09 -3.39 2.99
N ARG A 91 0.73 -4.28 3.74
CA ARG A 91 2.01 -4.04 4.40
C ARG A 91 3.11 -4.74 3.60
N TRP A 92 4.06 -3.99 3.09
CA TRP A 92 5.24 -4.46 2.36
C TRP A 92 6.44 -4.51 3.28
N ASP A 93 7.27 -5.51 3.13
CA ASP A 93 8.64 -5.54 3.66
C ASP A 93 9.59 -6.13 2.61
N ARG A 94 10.84 -6.40 3.00
CA ARG A 94 11.85 -6.93 2.07
C ARG A 94 11.57 -8.37 1.63
N GLU A 95 10.73 -9.11 2.34
CA GLU A 95 10.42 -10.51 2.05
C GLU A 95 9.10 -10.68 1.29
N GLY A 96 8.23 -9.67 1.31
CA GLY A 96 7.03 -9.65 0.48
C GLY A 96 5.97 -8.69 0.97
N ALA A 97 4.73 -9.19 1.02
CA ALA A 97 3.57 -8.40 1.41
C ALA A 97 2.55 -9.22 2.20
N ILE A 98 1.98 -8.59 3.22
CA ILE A 98 0.79 -9.06 3.93
C ILE A 98 -0.39 -8.19 3.49
N ILE A 99 -1.48 -8.82 3.06
CA ILE A 99 -2.63 -8.14 2.49
C ILE A 99 -3.86 -8.52 3.31
N THR A 100 -4.72 -7.55 3.63
CA THR A 100 -6.03 -7.83 4.23
C THR A 100 -6.96 -8.52 3.23
N ASP A 101 -7.97 -9.21 3.74
CA ASP A 101 -9.14 -9.50 2.92
C ASP A 101 -9.74 -8.20 2.36
N ALA A 102 -10.42 -8.32 1.22
CA ALA A 102 -11.11 -7.18 0.62
C ALA A 102 -12.32 -6.82 1.48
N PHE A 103 -12.41 -5.56 1.90
CA PHE A 103 -13.52 -5.05 2.71
C PHE A 103 -14.19 -3.87 2.01
N ASN A 104 -15.48 -3.64 2.25
CA ASN A 104 -16.20 -2.51 1.68
C ASN A 104 -15.90 -1.24 2.48
N TYR A 105 -15.05 -0.36 1.94
CA TYR A 105 -14.58 0.83 2.67
C TYR A 105 -15.67 1.90 2.87
N ASN A 106 -16.83 1.77 2.21
CA ASN A 106 -17.98 2.65 2.43
C ASN A 106 -18.96 2.12 3.48
N GLN A 107 -18.81 0.86 3.90
CA GLN A 107 -19.68 0.20 4.88
C GLN A 107 -18.95 -0.14 6.17
N GLU A 108 -17.63 -0.33 6.09
CA GLU A 108 -16.80 -0.79 7.19
C GLU A 108 -15.82 0.31 7.61
N SER A 109 -15.58 0.44 8.91
CA SER A 109 -14.71 1.47 9.48
C SER A 109 -13.22 1.16 9.37
N HIS A 110 -12.84 0.01 8.79
CA HIS A 110 -11.46 -0.47 8.74
C HIS A 110 -10.48 0.52 8.13
N LEU A 111 -10.84 1.18 7.03
CA LEU A 111 -9.96 2.16 6.38
C LEU A 111 -9.80 3.44 7.23
N ALA A 112 -10.90 3.94 7.79
CA ALA A 112 -10.87 5.11 8.67
C ALA A 112 -10.07 4.83 9.95
N ASN A 113 -10.28 3.65 10.57
CA ASN A 113 -9.54 3.21 11.74
C ASN A 113 -8.06 3.04 11.41
N PHE A 114 -7.70 2.50 10.24
CA PHE A 114 -6.31 2.40 9.83
C PHE A 114 -5.63 3.77 9.81
N PHE A 115 -6.21 4.76 9.14
CA PHE A 115 -5.64 6.11 9.11
C PHE A 115 -5.62 6.79 10.48
N TYR A 116 -6.65 6.59 11.31
CA TYR A 116 -6.70 7.13 12.67
C TYR A 116 -5.59 6.58 13.57
N HIS A 117 -5.33 5.26 13.49
CA HIS A 117 -4.24 4.66 14.26
C HIS A 117 -2.87 5.01 13.67
N LEU A 118 -2.75 5.05 12.33
CA LEU A 118 -1.52 5.45 11.67
C LEU A 118 -1.11 6.87 12.05
N GLY A 119 -2.04 7.83 12.05
CA GLY A 119 -1.77 9.22 12.46
C GLY A 119 -1.37 9.40 13.92
N GLN A 120 -1.55 8.37 14.76
CA GLN A 120 -1.12 8.36 16.17
C GLN A 120 0.06 7.41 16.42
N ALA A 121 0.57 6.76 15.39
CA ALA A 121 1.56 5.72 15.52
C ALA A 121 2.95 6.31 15.81
N SER A 122 3.81 5.50 16.43
CA SER A 122 5.22 5.88 16.63
C SER A 122 6.02 5.71 15.33
N PRO A 123 7.16 6.38 15.14
CA PRO A 123 7.97 6.25 13.91
C PRO A 123 8.28 4.80 13.53
N VAL A 124 8.51 3.92 14.52
CA VAL A 124 8.73 2.47 14.31
C VAL A 124 7.53 1.80 13.66
N LEU A 125 6.31 2.17 14.05
CA LEU A 125 5.06 1.66 13.48
C LEU A 125 4.75 2.24 12.09
N HIS A 126 5.32 3.41 11.74
CA HIS A 126 5.37 3.89 10.36
C HIS A 126 6.44 3.16 9.53
N GLY A 127 7.21 2.28 10.16
CA GLY A 127 8.27 1.51 9.53
C GLY A 127 9.64 2.17 9.55
N VAL A 128 9.83 3.34 10.15
CA VAL A 128 11.14 4.01 10.23
C VAL A 128 12.14 3.13 10.97
N ASP A 129 13.29 2.89 10.34
CA ASP A 129 14.42 2.22 10.98
C ASP A 129 15.15 3.20 11.91
N THR A 130 14.82 3.14 13.20
CA THR A 130 15.41 4.01 14.22
C THR A 130 16.84 3.60 14.61
N SER A 131 17.39 2.51 14.06
CA SER A 131 18.78 2.12 14.29
C SER A 131 19.76 2.91 13.42
N VAL A 132 19.26 3.60 12.39
CA VAL A 132 20.05 4.45 11.50
C VAL A 132 20.07 5.88 12.05
N THR A 133 21.21 6.32 12.59
CA THR A 133 21.47 7.73 12.88
C THR A 133 22.06 8.43 11.65
N PRO A 134 21.56 9.62 11.26
CA PRO A 134 22.19 10.40 10.21
C PRO A 134 23.61 10.79 10.63
N THR A 135 24.59 10.45 9.81
CA THR A 135 25.98 10.95 9.88
C THR A 135 26.06 12.44 9.62
#